data_AF-A0A3D1CCF6-F1
#
_entry.id   AF-A0A3D1CCF6-F1
#
_cell.length_a   1.000
_cell.length_b   1.000
_cell.length_c   1.000
_cell.angle_alpha   90.00
_cell.angle_beta   90.00
_cell.angle_gamma   90.00
#
_symmetry.space_group_name_H-M   'P 1'
#
loop_
_entity.id
_entity.type
_entity.pdbx_description
1 polymer ?
#
loop_
_entity_poly.entity_id
_entity_poly.type
_entity_poly.pdbx_seq_one_letter_code
_entity_poly.pdbx_strand_id
1 'polypeptide(L)' 'MNSDQLLKIVEQYSRKSEAGYGDIKVTRIADRKTMFVENIDEVGRTVMMTEYKVDGATYWAGFSTRSQTVYISLAA' A
#
# COMPACT_ATOMS: atom_id res chain seq x y z
N MET A 1 -6.59 4.30 -9.10
CA MET A 1 -5.16 4.16 -8.76
C MET A 1 -4.44 3.53 -9.94
N ASN A 2 -3.43 4.19 -10.47
CA ASN A 2 -2.49 3.59 -11.43
C ASN A 2 -1.12 3.37 -10.79
N SER A 3 -0.20 2.75 -11.53
CA SER A 3 1.13 2.41 -11.02
C SER A 3 1.94 3.65 -10.60
N ASP A 4 1.86 4.75 -11.36
CA ASP A 4 2.60 5.99 -11.06
C ASP A 4 2.10 6.68 -9.79
N GLN A 5 0.78 6.70 -9.59
CA GLN A 5 0.16 7.22 -8.37
C GLN A 5 0.55 6.36 -7.17
N LEU A 6 0.54 5.04 -7.31
CA LEU A 6 0.90 4.12 -6.23
C LEU A 6 2.39 4.23 -5.88
N LEU A 7 3.27 4.37 -6.86
CA LEU A 7 4.69 4.63 -6.65
C LEU A 7 4.91 5.91 -5.83
N LYS A 8 4.26 7.03 -6.19
CA LYS A 8 4.37 8.29 -5.44
C LYS A 8 3.96 8.15 -3.97
N ILE A 9 2.91 7.36 -3.71
CA ILE A 9 2.46 7.06 -2.34
C ILE A 9 3.53 6.26 -1.59
N VAL A 10 4.14 5.25 -2.21
CA VAL A 10 5.21 4.47 -1.59
C VAL A 10 6.45 5.33 -1.32
N GLU A 11 6.81 6.23 -2.25
CA GLU A 11 7.89 7.19 -2.06
C GLU A 11 7.67 8.13 -0.87
N GLN A 12 6.48 8.73 -0.79
CA GLN A 12 6.10 9.61 0.32
C GLN A 12 6.09 8.85 1.65
N TYR A 13 5.58 7.62 1.66
CA TYR A 13 5.58 6.74 2.84
C TYR A 13 7.00 6.41 3.30
N SER A 14 7.88 6.00 2.38
CA SER A 14 9.28 5.69 2.67
C SER A 14 10.02 6.86 3.31
N ARG A 15 9.79 8.06 2.78
CA ARG A 15 10.46 9.29 3.20
C ARG A 15 9.83 9.93 4.44
N LYS A 16 8.75 9.35 5.00
CA LYS A 16 7.93 9.92 6.08
C LYS A 16 7.51 11.36 5.77
N SER A 17 7.21 11.64 4.51
CA SER A 17 6.79 12.98 4.09
C SER A 17 5.40 13.30 4.63
N GLU A 18 5.21 14.51 5.14
CA GLU A 18 3.89 15.02 5.54
C GLU A 18 2.97 15.35 4.36
N ALA A 19 3.46 15.21 3.11
CA ALA A 19 2.63 15.36 1.92
C ALA A 19 1.52 14.30 1.93
N GLY A 20 0.33 14.70 2.40
CA GLY A 20 -0.83 13.83 2.49
C GLY A 20 -1.18 13.21 1.14
N TYR A 21 -1.65 11.97 1.17
CA TYR A 21 -2.00 11.18 -0.01
C TYR A 21 -3.36 11.59 -0.62
N GLY A 22 -3.73 12.87 -0.51
CA GLY A 22 -5.10 13.34 -0.67
C GLY A 22 -6.04 12.63 0.32
N ASP A 23 -7.17 12.14 -0.19
CA ASP A 23 -8.16 11.36 0.59
C ASP A 23 -7.79 9.87 0.73
N ILE A 24 -6.64 9.44 0.17
CA ILE A 24 -6.21 8.04 0.21
C ILE A 24 -5.65 7.71 1.59
N LYS A 25 -6.21 6.68 2.23
CA LYS A 25 -5.66 6.15 3.47
C LYS A 25 -4.45 5.27 3.16
N VAL A 26 -3.38 5.37 3.95
CA VAL A 26 -2.24 4.44 3.88
C VAL A 26 -2.16 3.64 5.17
N THR A 27 -2.11 2.31 5.06
CA THR A 27 -2.05 1.40 6.21
C THR A 27 -0.87 0.45 6.06
N ARG A 28 0.05 0.47 7.02
CA ARG A 28 1.10 -0.55 7.11
C ARG A 28 0.50 -1.86 7.60
N ILE A 29 0.78 -2.95 6.90
CA ILE A 29 0.45 -4.31 7.33
C ILE A 29 1.72 -5.05 7.78
N ALA A 30 1.58 -6.29 8.25
CA ALA A 30 2.72 -7.12 8.61
C ALA A 30 3.71 -7.24 7.44
N ASP A 31 5.00 -7.35 7.74
CA ASP A 31 6.04 -7.48 6.72
C ASP A 31 5.95 -8.84 6.01
N ARG A 32 6.62 -8.93 4.85
CA ARG A 32 6.66 -10.10 3.95
C ARG A 32 5.30 -10.54 3.42
N LYS A 33 4.33 -9.62 3.36
CA LYS A 33 3.03 -9.85 2.73
C LYS A 33 3.04 -9.34 1.30
N THR A 34 2.76 -10.25 0.37
CA THR A 34 2.56 -9.96 -1.06
C THR A 34 1.08 -9.88 -1.44
N MET A 35 0.20 -10.15 -0.46
CA MET A 35 -1.24 -10.08 -0.55
C MET A 35 -1.81 -9.73 0.82
N PHE A 36 -2.98 -9.08 0.85
CA PHE A 36 -3.72 -8.78 2.07
C PHE A 36 -5.20 -9.11 1.87
N VAL A 37 -5.81 -9.79 2.84
CA VAL A 37 -7.26 -10.00 2.84
C VAL A 37 -7.89 -8.87 3.64
N GLU A 38 -8.57 -7.96 2.94
CA GLU A 38 -9.42 -6.97 3.59
C GLU A 38 -10.79 -7.58 3.88
N ASN A 39 -11.26 -7.45 5.11
CA ASN A 39 -12.60 -7.91 5.51
C ASN A 39 -13.49 -6.69 5.71
N ILE A 40 -14.54 -6.58 4.89
CA ILE A 40 -15.52 -5.49 4.94
C ILE A 40 -16.90 -6.13 4.83
N ASP A 41 -17.80 -5.85 5.78
CA ASP A 41 -19.17 -6.36 5.81
C ASP A 41 -19.26 -7.88 5.59
N GLU A 42 -18.43 -8.65 6.31
CA GLU A 42 -18.33 -10.13 6.25
C GLU A 42 -17.81 -10.70 4.92
N VAL A 43 -17.43 -9.85 3.97
CA VAL A 43 -16.82 -10.26 2.70
C VAL A 43 -15.32 -10.02 2.74
N GLY A 44 -14.55 -11.10 2.61
CA GLY A 44 -13.10 -11.04 2.41
C GLY A 44 -12.75 -10.76 0.95
N ARG A 45 -11.90 -9.77 0.71
CA ARG A 45 -11.31 -9.49 -0.61
C ARG A 45 -9.81 -9.49 -0.55
N THR A 46 -9.20 -10.16 -1.52
CA THR A 46 -7.76 -10.15 -1.68
C THR A 46 -7.32 -8.88 -2.39
N VAL A 47 -6.47 -8.12 -1.74
CA VAL A 47 -5.67 -7.06 -2.33
C VAL A 47 -4.32 -7.65 -2.73
N MET A 48 -4.10 -7.80 -4.04
CA MET A 48 -2.80 -8.18 -4.58
C MET A 48 -1.84 -6.99 -4.50
N MET A 49 -0.59 -7.25 -4.15
CA MET A 49 0.42 -6.22 -3.95
C MET A 49 1.52 -6.34 -5.00
N THR A 50 1.98 -5.19 -5.50
CA THR A 50 3.08 -5.08 -6.45
C THR A 50 4.35 -4.66 -5.71
N GLU A 51 5.51 -5.14 -6.19
CA GLU A 51 6.81 -4.75 -5.65
C GLU A 51 7.20 -3.32 -6.08
N TYR A 52 7.73 -2.54 -5.13
CA TYR A 52 8.29 -1.21 -5.33
C TYR A 52 9.63 -1.08 -4.63
N LYS A 53 10.65 -0.59 -5.33
CA LYS A 53 11.98 -0.32 -4.77
C LYS A 53 12.16 1.18 -4.61
N VAL A 54 12.31 1.63 -3.37
CA VAL A 54 12.36 3.06 -3.01
C VAL A 54 13.42 3.25 -1.93
N ASP A 55 14.35 4.19 -2.16
CA ASP A 55 15.39 4.61 -1.20
C ASP A 55 16.19 3.43 -0.60
N GLY A 56 16.44 2.38 -1.39
CA GLY A 56 17.18 1.19 -0.96
C GLY A 56 16.35 0.13 -0.21
N ALA A 57 15.06 0.38 0.03
CA ALA A 57 14.13 -0.58 0.61
C ALA A 57 13.17 -1.15 -0.45
N THR A 58 12.71 -2.38 -0.22
CA THR A 58 11.69 -3.03 -1.06
C THR A 58 10.36 -3.07 -0.29
N TYR A 59 9.32 -2.57 -0.93
CA TYR A 59 7.95 -2.54 -0.42
C TYR A 59 7.04 -3.35 -1.32
N TRP A 60 6.03 -3.97 -0.73
CA TRP A 60 4.85 -4.47 -1.42
C TRP A 60 3.72 -3.49 -1.16
N ALA A 61 3.04 -3.03 -2.22
CA ALA A 61 1.90 -2.13 -2.07
C ALA A 61 0.73 -2.53 -2.97
N GLY A 62 -0.49 -2.42 -2.44
CA GLY A 62 -1.72 -2.69 -3.18
C GLY A 62 -2.82 -1.72 -2.77
N PHE A 63 -3.71 -1.39 -3.70
CA PHE A 63 -4.80 -0.45 -3.48
C PHE A 63 -6.16 -1.14 -3.46
N SER A 64 -6.96 -0.85 -2.44
CA SER A 64 -8.37 -1.18 -2.41
C SER A 64 -9.22 0.00 -2.85
N THR A 65 -9.99 -0.17 -3.92
CA THR A 65 -11.01 0.78 -4.35
C THR A 65 -12.20 0.84 -3.38
N ARG A 66 -12.42 -0.19 -2.56
CA ARG A 66 -13.57 -0.29 -1.66
C ARG A 66 -13.37 0.56 -0.41
N SER A 67 -12.20 0.46 0.20
CA SER A 67 -11.82 1.20 1.42
C SER A 67 -11.01 2.46 1.13
N GLN A 68 -10.72 2.75 -0.15
CA GLN A 68 -9.80 3.82 -0.57
C GLN A 68 -8.47 3.78 0.19
N THR A 69 -7.96 2.57 0.42
CA THR A 69 -6.77 2.33 1.25
C THR A 69 -5.66 1.69 0.44
N VAL A 70 -4.45 2.24 0.55
CA VAL A 70 -3.21 1.59 0.15
C VAL A 70 -2.66 0.82 1.33
N TYR A 71 -2.47 -0.49 1.14
CA TYR A 71 -1.79 -1.34 2.11
C TYR A 71 -0.32 -1.46 1.72
N ILE A 72 0.58 -1.31 2.70
CA ILE A 72 2.04 -1.39 2.48
C ILE A 72 2.65 -2.43 3.42
N SER A 73 3.46 -3.34 2.86
CA SER A 73 4.28 -4.31 3.57
C SER A 73 5.74 -4.10 3.21
N LEU A 74 6.66 -4.21 4.16
CA LEU A 74 8.09 -4.28 3.85
C LEU A 74 8.43 -5.69 3.32
N ALA A 75 9.41 -5.83 2.43
CA ALA A 75 9.90 -7.14 2.00
C ALA A 75 10.95 -7.76 2.93
N ALA A 76 11.39 -7.02 3.96
CA ALA A 76 12.48 -7.38 4.87
C ALA A 76 12.08 -8.42 5.92
#